data_AF-A0A975T191-F1
#
_entry.id   AF-A0A975T191-F1
#
_cell.length_a   1.000
_cell.length_b   1.000
_cell.length_c   1.000
_cell.angle_alpha   90.00
_cell.angle_beta   90.00
_cell.angle_gamma   90.00
#
_symmetry.space_group_name_H-M   'P 1'
#
loop_
_entity.id
_entity.type
_entity.pdbx_description
1 polymer ?
#
loop_
_entity_poly.entity_id
_entity_poly.type
_entity_poly.pdbx_seq_one_letter_code
_entity_poly.pdbx_strand_id
1 'polypeptide(L)'
;MVARSSVRSPAALGQELARLRYDHGLTQDALADALGVTRRYVYELESGKPNLWAVRLFEVLRELGAHLEVVSAVAGDPSSGGPESTGEQVGE
;
A
#
# COMPACT_ATOMS: atom_id res chain seq x y z
N MET A 1 -14.00 -8.08 -10.61
CA MET A 1 -13.45 -7.16 -11.64
C MET A 1 -11.95 -7.03 -11.40
N VAL A 2 -11.11 -6.97 -12.44
CA VAL A 2 -9.65 -6.78 -12.27
C VAL A 2 -9.33 -5.30 -12.49
N ALA A 3 -8.74 -4.65 -11.49
CA ALA A 3 -8.23 -3.29 -11.61
C ALA A 3 -6.75 -3.33 -12.04
N ARG A 4 -6.35 -2.36 -12.88
CA ARG A 4 -4.95 -2.17 -13.31
C ARG A 4 -4.55 -0.71 -13.14
N SER A 5 -3.38 -0.46 -12.59
CA SER A 5 -2.81 0.87 -12.43
C SER A 5 -1.35 0.89 -12.91
N SER A 6 -1.01 1.85 -13.77
CA SER A 6 0.37 2.07 -14.22
C SER A 6 1.13 2.90 -13.19
N VAL A 7 2.26 2.40 -12.73
CA VAL A 7 3.11 3.00 -11.70
C VAL A 7 4.45 3.44 -12.29
N ARG A 8 4.81 4.71 -12.07
CA ARG A 8 5.99 5.35 -12.68
C ARG A 8 6.99 5.92 -11.67
N SER A 9 6.78 5.72 -10.38
CA SER A 9 7.69 6.17 -9.33
C SER A 9 7.57 5.33 -8.06
N PRO A 10 8.59 5.34 -7.17
CA PRO A 10 8.48 4.69 -5.85
C PRO A 10 7.31 5.22 -5.02
N ALA A 11 7.07 6.52 -5.06
CA ALA A 11 5.95 7.16 -4.37
C ALA A 11 4.59 6.65 -4.86
N ALA A 12 4.42 6.56 -6.19
CA ALA A 12 3.19 6.04 -6.78
C ALA A 12 2.98 4.55 -6.45
N LEU A 13 4.07 3.77 -6.38
CA LEU A 13 3.99 2.37 -5.97
C LEU A 13 3.51 2.24 -4.53
N GLY A 14 4.12 2.99 -3.61
CA GLY A 14 3.74 2.98 -2.20
C GLY A 14 2.27 3.35 -1.99
N GLN A 15 1.81 4.41 -2.66
CA GLN A 15 0.41 4.85 -2.59
C GLN A 15 -0.58 3.78 -3.08
N GLU A 16 -0.26 3.11 -4.18
CA GLU A 16 -1.12 2.04 -4.71
C GLU A 16 -1.15 0.83 -3.78
N LEU A 17 -0.01 0.45 -3.19
CA LEU A 17 0.03 -0.62 -2.18
C LEU A 17 -0.77 -0.25 -0.93
N ALA A 18 -0.69 1.00 -0.47
CA ALA A 18 -1.48 1.47 0.66
C ALA A 18 -2.98 1.41 0.34
N ARG A 19 -3.39 1.84 -0.86
CA ARG A 19 -4.77 1.76 -1.33
C ARG A 19 -5.26 0.32 -1.33
N LEU A 20 -4.49 -0.61 -1.90
CA LEU A 20 -4.84 -2.03 -1.91
C LEU A 20 -4.93 -2.60 -0.49
N ARG A 21 -4.01 -2.26 0.40
CA ARG A 21 -4.09 -2.68 1.81
C ARG A 21 -5.42 -2.22 2.44
N TYR A 22 -5.82 -0.97 2.21
CA TYR A 22 -7.09 -0.43 2.69
C TYR A 22 -8.29 -1.14 2.08
N ASP A 23 -8.29 -1.41 0.76
CA ASP A 23 -9.37 -2.14 0.08
C ASP A 23 -9.53 -3.57 0.65
N HIS A 24 -8.46 -4.15 1.16
CA HIS A 24 -8.47 -5.45 1.83
C HIS A 24 -8.85 -5.38 3.33
N GLY A 25 -9.17 -4.20 3.87
CA GLY A 25 -9.53 -4.01 5.28
C GLY A 25 -8.37 -4.25 6.25
N LEU A 26 -7.12 -4.23 5.77
CA LEU A 26 -5.94 -4.52 6.59
C LEU A 26 -5.37 -3.23 7.19
N THR A 27 -4.93 -3.30 8.45
CA THR A 27 -4.06 -2.27 9.04
C THR A 27 -2.60 -2.49 8.62
N GLN A 28 -1.75 -1.47 8.77
CA GLN A 28 -0.31 -1.64 8.53
C GLN A 28 0.31 -2.68 9.46
N ASP A 29 -0.16 -2.74 10.71
CA ASP A 29 0.26 -3.73 11.71
C ASP A 29 -0.12 -5.15 11.27
N ALA A 30 -1.37 -5.36 10.85
CA ALA A 30 -1.81 -6.67 10.36
C ALA A 30 -1.03 -7.14 9.13
N LEU A 31 -0.71 -6.23 8.21
CA LEU A 31 0.13 -6.54 7.06
C LEU A 31 1.58 -6.83 7.46
N ALA A 32 2.11 -6.08 8.42
CA ALA A 32 3.47 -6.27 8.94
C ALA A 32 3.62 -7.64 9.60
N ASP A 33 2.66 -8.02 10.45
CA ASP A 33 2.63 -9.32 11.12
C ASP A 33 2.56 -10.47 10.11
N ALA A 34 1.69 -10.36 9.11
CA ALA A 34 1.55 -11.37 8.05
C ALA A 34 2.84 -11.56 7.22
N LEU A 35 3.63 -10.51 7.06
CA LEU A 35 4.88 -10.52 6.30
C LEU A 35 6.12 -10.78 7.17
N GLY A 36 5.98 -10.83 8.51
CA GLY A 36 7.11 -10.97 9.43
C GLY A 36 8.06 -9.76 9.40
N VAL A 37 7.56 -8.56 9.13
CA VAL A 37 8.33 -7.31 9.08
C VAL A 37 7.83 -6.32 10.13
N THR A 38 8.54 -5.21 10.32
CA THR A 38 8.06 -4.15 11.24
C THR A 38 6.98 -3.29 10.59
N ARG A 39 6.04 -2.79 11.40
CA ARG A 39 5.07 -1.75 10.96
C ARG A 39 5.75 -0.55 10.31
N ARG A 40 6.91 -0.13 10.84
CA ARG A 40 7.72 0.96 10.27
C ARG A 40 8.16 0.64 8.84
N TYR A 41 8.56 -0.60 8.56
CA TYR A 41 8.91 -1.01 7.20
C TYR A 41 7.74 -0.87 6.25
N VAL A 42 6.54 -1.32 6.64
CA VAL A 42 5.31 -1.15 5.85
C VAL A 42 5.02 0.34 5.60
N TYR A 43 5.12 1.18 6.64
CA TYR A 43 4.95 2.63 6.49
C TYR A 43 5.97 3.24 5.51
N GLU A 44 7.26 2.90 5.62
CA GLU A 44 8.30 3.42 4.72
C GLU A 44 8.08 2.95 3.27
N LEU A 45 7.59 1.73 3.08
CA LEU A 45 7.21 1.19 1.78
C LEU A 45 5.99 1.93 1.20
N GLU A 46 4.90 2.08 1.96
CA GLU A 46 3.65 2.71 1.54
C GLU A 46 3.78 4.23 1.31
N SER A 47 4.64 4.90 2.07
CA SER A 47 4.99 6.30 1.80
C SER A 47 5.88 6.45 0.56
N GLY A 48 6.35 5.34 -0.01
CA GLY A 48 7.29 5.32 -1.12
C GLY A 48 8.60 6.01 -0.77
N LYS A 49 9.03 5.91 0.50
CA LYS A 49 10.26 6.52 0.98
C LYS A 49 11.41 6.12 0.06
N PRO A 50 12.06 7.08 -0.60
CA PRO A 50 13.06 6.76 -1.60
C PRO A 50 14.24 6.07 -0.95
N ASN A 51 14.57 4.89 -1.46
CA ASN A 51 15.85 4.24 -1.25
C ASN A 51 16.58 4.14 -2.59
N LEU A 52 17.91 3.98 -2.55
CA LEU A 52 18.74 3.99 -3.75
C LEU A 52 18.26 2.95 -4.76
N TRP A 53 17.92 1.74 -4.31
CA TRP A 53 17.47 0.67 -5.19
C TRP A 53 16.18 1.03 -5.93
N ALA A 54 15.15 1.52 -5.23
CA ALA A 54 13.87 1.89 -5.83
C ALA A 54 14.03 3.05 -6.82
N VAL A 55 14.84 4.06 -6.48
CA VAL A 55 15.14 5.17 -7.41
C VAL A 55 15.80 4.64 -8.68
N ARG A 56 16.84 3.80 -8.55
CA ARG A 56 17.53 3.21 -9.70
C ARG A 56 16.63 2.30 -10.53
N LEU A 57 15.74 1.54 -9.90
CA LEU A 57 14.76 0.71 -10.60
C LEU A 57 13.91 1.55 -11.56
N PHE A 58 13.31 2.65 -11.07
CA PHE A 58 12.45 3.49 -11.92
C PHE A 58 13.23 4.32 -12.95
N GLU A 59 14.50 4.65 -12.68
CA GLU A 59 15.39 5.22 -13.70
C GLU A 59 15.66 4.23 -14.84
N VAL A 60 16.02 2.98 -14.51
CA VAL A 60 16.27 1.91 -15.49
C VAL A 60 15.01 1.62 -16.31
N LEU A 61 13.85 1.48 -15.66
CA LEU A 61 12.58 1.26 -16.36
C LEU A 61 12.32 2.36 -17.39
N ARG A 62 12.49 3.62 -17.00
CA ARG A 62 12.29 4.77 -17.90
C ARG A 62 13.28 4.78 -19.07
N GLU A 63 14.56 4.49 -18.80
CA GLU A 63 15.59 4.41 -19.85
C GLU A 63 15.28 3.31 -20.88
N LEU A 64 14.71 2.20 -20.42
CA LEU A 64 14.32 1.08 -21.27
C LEU A 64 12.91 1.21 -21.87
N GLY A 65 12.22 2.34 -21.66
CA GLY A 65 10.85 2.55 -22.16
C GLY A 65 9.79 1.66 -21.50
N ALA A 66 10.03 1.19 -20.27
CA ALA A 66 9.16 0.32 -19.50
C ALA A 66 8.52 1.01 -18.28
N HIS A 67 7.48 0.40 -17.74
CA HIS A 67 6.80 0.79 -16.49
C HIS A 67 6.34 -0.43 -15.71
N LEU A 68 5.92 -0.24 -14.45
CA LEU A 68 5.28 -1.28 -13.66
C LEU A 68 3.76 -1.14 -13.76
N GLU A 69 3.05 -2.26 -13.80
CA GLU A 69 1.60 -2.30 -13.62
C GLU A 69 1.26 -3.06 -12.35
N VAL A 70 0.41 -2.48 -11.51
CA VAL A 70 -0.21 -3.17 -10.38
C VAL A 70 -1.56 -3.67 -10.84
N VAL A 71 -1.80 -4.97 -10.66
CA VAL A 71 -3.02 -5.65 -11.08
C VAL A 71 -3.64 -6.31 -9.87
N SER A 72 -4.88 -5.94 -9.53
CA SER A 72 -5.59 -6.53 -8.39
C SER A 72 -6.95 -7.07 -8.80
N ALA A 73 -7.34 -8.21 -8.22
CA ALA A 73 -8.72 -8.65 -8.26
C ALA A 73 -9.46 -7.85 -7.18
N VAL A 74 -10.28 -6.88 -7.59
CA VAL A 74 -11.10 -6.09 -6.67
C VAL A 74 -12.00 -7.06 -5.89
N ALA A 75 -11.80 -7.17 -4.57
CA ALA A 75 -12.85 -7.59 -3.65
C ALA A 75 -13.86 -6.43 -3.60
N GLY A 76 -15.12 -6.70 -3.94
CA GLY A 76 -16.12 -5.66 -4.13
C GLY A 76 -16.36 -4.80 -2.89
N ASP A 77 -16.52 -3.50 -3.17
CA ASP A 77 -17.15 -2.45 -2.36
C ASP A 77 -16.54 -2.09 -0.97
N PRO A 78 -15.79 -0.98 -0.86
CA PRO A 78 -15.32 -0.44 0.42
C PRO A 78 -16.42 0.28 1.25
N SER A 79 -17.70 0.27 0.84
CA SER A 79 -18.78 0.96 1.56
C SER A 79 -19.31 0.24 2.82
N SER A 80 -18.79 -0.92 3.19
CA SER A 80 -19.31 -1.68 4.36
C SER A 80 -18.20 -2.19 5.26
N GLY A 81 -17.84 -1.42 6.29
CA GLY A 81 -17.14 -1.92 7.47
C GLY A 81 -15.84 -1.21 7.84
N GLY A 82 -15.91 0.08 8.19
CA GLY A 82 -14.91 0.63 9.10
C GLY A 82 -15.16 0.07 10.50
N PRO A 83 -14.14 -0.42 11.25
CA PRO A 83 -14.35 -0.81 12.64
C PRO A 83 -14.76 0.44 13.42
N GLU A 84 -15.95 0.35 14.01
CA GLU A 84 -16.47 1.33 14.94
C GLU A 84 -15.44 1.53 16.06
N SER A 85 -14.94 2.76 16.15
CA SER A 85 -14.16 3.24 17.28
C SER A 85 -15.10 3.26 18.50
N THR A 86 -15.20 2.15 19.23
CA THR A 86 -15.79 2.12 20.57
C THR A 86 -15.05 3.14 21.44
N GLY A 87 -15.70 4.27 21.67
CA GLY A 87 -15.29 5.23 22.69
C GLY A 87 -15.49 4.59 24.05
N GLU A 88 -14.42 4.14 24.67
CA GLU A 88 -14.40 3.84 26.10
C GLU A 88 -14.23 5.17 26.85
N GLN A 89 -15.35 5.82 27.16
CA GLN A 89 -15.45 6.79 28.24
C GLN A 89 -15.85 6.05 29.53
N VAL A 90 -14.92 5.94 30.47
CA VAL A 90 -15.20 5.81 31.91
C VAL A 90 -14.02 6.50 32.58
N GLY A 91 -14.14 7.62 33.29
CA GLY A 91 -15.08 7.94 34.37
C GLY A 91 -14.21 8.22 35.60
N GLU A 92 -14.46 9.33 36.28
CA GLU A 92 -13.65 9.96 37.34
C GLU A 92 -13.21 9.04 38.51
#